data_AF-A0A4P6HAQ2-F1
#
_entry.id   AF-A0A4P6HAQ2-F1
#
_cell.length_a   1.000
_cell.length_b   1.000
_cell.length_c   1.000
_cell.angle_alpha   90.00
_cell.angle_beta   90.00
_cell.angle_gamma   90.00
#
_symmetry.space_group_name_H-M   'P 1'
#
loop_
_entity.id
_entity.type
_entity.pdbx_description
1 polymer ?
#
loop_
_entity_poly.entity_id
_entity_poly.type
_entity_poly.pdbx_seq_one_letter_code
_entity_poly.pdbx_strand_id
1 'polypeptide(L)'
;MIELTEKEQRFLKRVHEVTHFPWTNMVKAVDANGKAMRLSRATFERLRDDGILIRSSSDLTSNIYRPISAPVTPQVEDALSDA
;
A
#
# COMPACT_ATOMS: atom_id res chain seq x y z
N MET A 1 10.60 -14.77 -4.17
CA MET A 1 10.06 -13.95 -5.27
C MET A 1 8.72 -13.43 -4.79
N ILE A 2 8.54 -12.12 -4.73
CA ILE A 2 7.26 -11.54 -4.28
C ILE A 2 6.31 -11.61 -5.48
N GLU A 3 5.20 -12.35 -5.35
CA GLU A 3 4.18 -12.43 -6.37
C GLU A 3 3.00 -11.51 -6.02
N LEU A 4 2.61 -10.67 -6.97
CA LEU A 4 1.44 -9.80 -6.86
C LEU A 4 0.31 -10.36 -7.72
N THR A 5 -0.88 -10.46 -7.13
CA THR A 5 -2.09 -10.77 -7.91
C THR A 5 -2.46 -9.56 -8.79
N GLU A 6 -3.18 -9.78 -9.90
CA GLU A 6 -3.66 -8.68 -10.75
C GLU A 6 -4.49 -7.62 -9.99
N LYS A 7 -5.20 -8.03 -8.94
CA LYS A 7 -5.97 -7.11 -8.11
C LYS A 7 -5.06 -6.21 -7.29
N GLU A 8 -3.97 -6.76 -6.75
CA GLU A 8 -2.99 -6.00 -5.98
C GLU A 8 -2.16 -5.09 -6.89
N GLN A 9 -1.78 -5.53 -8.09
CA GLN A 9 -1.14 -4.65 -9.07
C GLN A 9 -2.03 -3.46 -9.44
N ARG A 10 -3.31 -3.70 -9.74
CA ARG A 10 -4.29 -2.64 -10.01
C ARG A 10 -4.53 -1.72 -8.81
N PHE A 11 -4.45 -2.27 -7.60
CA PHE A 11 -4.53 -1.47 -6.37
C PHE A 11 -3.29 -0.59 -6.22
N LEU A 12 -2.08 -1.15 -6.37
CA LEU A 12 -0.82 -0.44 -6.23
C LEU A 12 -0.64 0.67 -7.27
N LYS A 13 -1.14 0.48 -8.50
CA LYS A 13 -1.19 1.53 -9.55
C LYS A 13 -2.00 2.77 -9.14
N ARG A 14 -2.92 2.63 -8.19
CA ARG A 14 -3.90 3.67 -7.85
C ARG A 14 -3.76 4.21 -6.44
N VAL A 15 -3.32 3.36 -5.52
CA VAL A 15 -3.21 3.72 -4.11
C VAL A 15 -2.13 4.78 -3.95
N HIS A 16 -2.50 5.87 -3.28
CA HIS A 16 -1.57 6.93 -2.94
C HIS A 16 -1.11 6.79 -1.49
N GLU A 17 -2.04 6.48 -0.60
CA GLU A 17 -1.79 6.44 0.83
C GLU A 17 -2.60 5.35 1.53
N VAL A 18 -1.96 4.68 2.48
CA VAL A 18 -2.59 3.70 3.37
C VAL A 18 -2.38 4.11 4.82
N THR A 19 -3.47 4.33 5.55
CA THR A 19 -3.47 4.65 6.98
C THR A 19 -3.86 3.42 7.78
N HIS A 20 -2.96 2.97 8.65
CA HIS A 20 -3.21 1.91 9.63
C HIS A 20 -3.44 2.51 11.02
N PHE A 21 -4.53 2.13 11.68
CA PHE A 21 -4.89 2.55 13.03
C PHE A 21 -4.68 1.38 14.00
N PRO A 22 -3.53 1.29 14.70
CA PRO A 22 -3.16 0.10 15.48
C PRO A 22 -4.17 -0.21 16.60
N TRP A 23 -4.68 0.85 17.23
CA TRP A 23 -5.60 0.76 18.37
C TRP A 23 -6.97 0.19 18.01
N THR A 24 -7.41 0.37 16.76
CA THR A 24 -8.72 -0.08 16.27
C THR A 24 -8.61 -1.20 15.24
N ASN A 25 -7.39 -1.69 14.95
CA ASN A 25 -7.09 -2.69 13.92
C ASN A 25 -7.67 -2.35 12.53
N MET A 26 -7.86 -1.06 12.26
CA MET A 26 -8.47 -0.58 11.02
C MET A 26 -7.39 -0.17 10.02
N VAL A 27 -7.65 -0.46 8.73
CA VAL A 27 -6.83 0.00 7.62
C VAL A 27 -7.70 0.79 6.65
N LYS A 28 -7.24 1.99 6.28
CA LYS A 28 -7.85 2.82 5.24
C LYS A 28 -6.86 2.99 4.11
N ALA A 29 -7.32 2.92 2.88
CA ALA A 29 -6.52 3.19 1.69
C ALA A 29 -7.24 4.23 0.85
N VAL A 30 -6.49 5.15 0.25
CA VAL A 30 -7.01 6.20 -0.63
C VAL A 30 -6.18 6.30 -1.90
N ASP A 31 -6.82 6.66 -3.01
CA ASP A 31 -6.13 7.03 -4.25
C ASP A 31 -5.66 8.49 -4.23
N ALA A 32 -4.95 8.91 -5.28
CA ALA A 32 -4.41 10.28 -5.41
C ALA A 32 -5.50 11.36 -5.40
N ASN A 33 -6.76 11.00 -5.69
CA ASN A 33 -7.91 11.91 -5.64
C ASN A 33 -8.63 11.88 -4.29
N GLY A 34 -8.10 11.17 -3.29
CA GLY A 34 -8.71 10.99 -1.97
C GLY A 34 -9.88 10.01 -1.95
N LYS A 35 -10.10 9.23 -3.02
CA LYS A 35 -11.19 8.25 -3.07
C LYS A 35 -10.82 7.02 -2.26
N ALA A 36 -11.74 6.58 -1.40
CA ALA A 36 -11.57 5.37 -0.60
C ALA A 36 -11.40 4.12 -1.48
N MET A 37 -10.39 3.32 -1.15
CA MET A 37 -10.09 2.04 -1.79
C MET A 37 -10.27 0.89 -0.81
N ARG A 38 -10.64 -0.28 -1.35
CA ARG A 38 -10.75 -1.51 -0.56
C ARG A 38 -9.36 -2.13 -0.41
N LEU A 39 -8.91 -2.29 0.82
CA LEU A 39 -7.72 -3.03 1.18
C LEU A 39 -8.06 -3.91 2.38
N SER A 40 -7.81 -5.22 2.27
CA SER A 40 -7.97 -6.11 3.41
C SER A 40 -6.78 -5.94 4.36
N ARG A 41 -7.00 -6.16 5.66
CA ARG A 41 -5.91 -6.11 6.65
C ARG A 41 -4.81 -7.12 6.33
N ALA A 42 -5.17 -8.36 5.99
CA ALA A 42 -4.20 -9.40 5.67
C ALA A 42 -3.34 -9.01 4.45
N THR A 43 -3.96 -8.40 3.44
CA THR A 43 -3.23 -7.87 2.28
C THR A 43 -2.31 -6.71 2.67
N PHE A 44 -2.77 -5.80 3.53
CA PHE A 44 -1.93 -4.71 4.03
C PHE A 44 -0.69 -5.22 4.78
N GLU A 45 -0.88 -6.15 5.73
CA GLU A 45 0.23 -6.72 6.50
C GLU A 45 1.22 -7.42 5.58
N ARG A 46 0.74 -8.21 4.61
CA ARG A 46 1.58 -8.85 3.61
C ARG A 46 2.38 -7.83 2.79
N LEU A 47 1.73 -6.81 2.22
CA LEU A 47 2.39 -5.79 1.40
C LEU A 47 3.41 -4.96 2.21
N ARG A 48 3.16 -4.75 3.51
CA ARG A 48 4.11 -4.11 4.42
C ARG A 48 5.31 -5.00 4.69
N ASP A 49 5.09 -6.27 5.01
CA ASP A 49 6.15 -7.22 5.36
C ASP A 49 7.02 -7.56 4.13
N ASP A 50 6.41 -7.58 2.93
CA ASP A 50 7.08 -7.69 1.63
C ASP A 50 7.86 -6.40 1.24
N GLY A 51 7.77 -5.32 2.02
CA GLY A 51 8.45 -4.06 1.77
C GLY A 51 7.88 -3.23 0.62
N ILE A 52 6.70 -3.57 0.11
CA ILE A 52 6.02 -2.86 -0.97
C ILE A 52 5.36 -1.58 -0.44
N LEU A 53 4.76 -1.65 0.75
CA LEU A 53 4.23 -0.49 1.47
C LEU A 53 5.21 -0.08 2.56
N ILE A 54 5.84 1.08 2.39
CA ILE A 54 6.80 1.63 3.34
C ILE A 54 6.11 2.68 4.20
N ARG A 55 6.35 2.61 5.51
CA ARG A 55 5.86 3.62 6.45
C ARG A 55 6.51 4.97 6.14
N SER A 56 5.70 5.96 5.76
CA SER A 56 6.15 7.33 5.48
C SER A 56 6.11 8.22 6.71
N SER A 57 5.11 8.06 7.57
CA SER A 57 4.97 8.81 8.81
C SER A 57 4.20 8.02 9.87
N SER A 58 4.31 8.46 11.11
CA SER A 58 3.70 7.84 12.27
C SER A 58 3.24 8.93 13.23
N ASP A 59 1.98 8.85 13.63
CA ASP A 59 1.36 9.70 14.63
C ASP A 59 0.95 8.83 15.84
N LEU A 60 0.50 9.47 16.93
CA LEU A 60 0.06 8.79 18.16
C LEU A 60 -1.04 7.74 17.93
N THR A 61 -1.89 7.95 16.92
CA THR A 61 -3.09 7.13 16.68
C THR A 61 -3.08 6.38 15.35
N SER A 62 -2.18 6.73 14.43
CA SER A 62 -2.13 6.15 13.08
C SER A 62 -0.72 6.09 12.51
N ASN A 63 -0.51 5.12 11.62
CA ASN A 63 0.69 5.00 10.81
C ASN A 63 0.32 5.15 9.34
N ILE A 64 1.07 5.95 8.62
CA ILE A 64 0.85 6.20 7.19
C ILE A 64 1.91 5.44 6.40
N TYR A 65 1.45 4.74 5.37
CA TYR A 65 2.25 3.93 4.45
C TYR A 65 2.00 4.38 3.02
N ARG A 66 3.06 4.30 2.21
CA ARG A 66 3.03 4.62 0.79
C ARG A 66 3.68 3.50 -0.02
N PRO A 67 3.27 3.29 -1.28
CA PRO A 67 4.01 2.44 -2.19
C PRO A 67 5.48 2.90 -2.27
N ILE A 68 6.41 1.94 -2.26
CA ILE A 68 7.82 2.22 -2.49
C ILE A 68 7.99 2.93 -3.85
N SER A 69 8.82 3.98 -3.94
CA SER A 69 9.08 4.66 -5.22
C SER A 69 10.14 3.97 -6.08
N ALA A 70 10.99 3.13 -5.49
CA ALA A 70 12.04 2.39 -6.18
C ALA A 70 11.72 0.88 -6.10
N PRO A 71 11.32 0.24 -7.20
CA PRO A 71 10.80 -1.12 -7.17
C PRO A 71 11.87 -2.14 -6.79
N VAL A 72 11.55 -3.03 -5.83
CA VAL A 72 12.43 -4.15 -5.42
C VAL A 72 12.36 -5.31 -6.44
N THR A 73 11.32 -5.34 -7.29
CA THR A 73 11.09 -6.37 -8.31
C THR A 73 10.43 -5.78 -9.57
N PRO A 74 10.61 -6.39 -10.76
CA PRO A 74 10.03 -5.89 -12.02
C PRO A 74 8.50 -5.76 -11.99
N GLN A 75 7.81 -6.63 -11.24
CA GLN A 75 6.34 -6.58 -11.10
C GLN A 75 5.85 -5.34 -10.34
N VAL A 76 6.67 -4.82 -9.42
CA VAL A 76 6.40 -3.57 -8.68
C VAL A 76 6.75 -2.37 -9.55
N GLU A 77 7.78 -2.48 -10.40
CA GLU A 77 8.17 -1.47 -11.38
C GLU A 77 7.08 -1.22 -12.41
N ASP A 78 6.54 -2.27 -13.02
CA ASP A 78 5.43 -2.19 -13.98
C ASP A 78 4.14 -1.62 -13.36
N ALA A 79 3.98 -1.78 -12.04
CA ALA A 79 2.86 -1.22 -11.29
C ALA A 79 3.04 0.26 -10.91
N LEU A 80 4.26 0.78 -10.92
CA LEU A 80 4.56 2.15 -10.48
C LEU A 80 4.99 3.07 -11.63
N SER A 81 5.48 2.53 -12.74
CA SER A 81 6.05 3.30 -13.85
C SER A 81 5.01 3.85 -14.85
N ASP A 82 3.72 3.57 -14.63
CA ASP A 82 2.62 3.78 -15.57
C ASP A 82 1.48 4.64 -14.97
N ALA A 83 1.77 5.35 -13.87
CA ALA A 83 0.85 6.16 -13.08
C ALA A 83 1.15 7.66 -13.15
#